data_AF-A0A7G5II29-F1
#
_entry.id   AF-A0A7G5II29-F1
#
_cell.length_a   1.000
_cell.length_b   1.000
_cell.length_c   1.000
_cell.angle_alpha   90.00
_cell.angle_beta   90.00
_cell.angle_gamma   90.00
#
_symmetry.space_group_name_H-M   'P 1'
#
loop_
_entity.id
_entity.type
_entity.pdbx_description
1 polymer ?
#
loop_
_entity_poly.entity_id
_entity_poly.type
_entity_poly.pdbx_seq_one_letter_code
_entity_poly.pdbx_strand_id
1 'polypeptide(L)'
;MEDPALDSRAPAGQGAAMALDDKLRDWVAAGLIDAEAARRIAAHEGSRERPLVRWALAGLGLFAVGLGLLLLVAANWARIPDAVKLGGHGVLTAATALLLIRAHRAGETARQEALLVILGAIVMAGIFLWAQVFVLTGPLWRALALWLALMTAPLLLLGRTAWTALGWALVAGLAAIALAAEPPGTGTARLLAQGVAMATPALLIAIAATRGGPVGDALRAVGLVALLAGAGVAHFAWADAITAAQARDMAIRLIPAALATALALWAVRHTDSLPPALRLPLLFGPLVAVALATALPHPDAWGSRLLGVLLYAALWGSIAAAAARTGWGALFGIAIAALALRLFIIYLELFGSMATTGAGLVSGGLLLIALAWGWQRIMRTARS
;
A
#
# COMPACT_ATOMS: atom_id res chain seq x y z
N MET A 1 49.97 28.29 -33.59
CA MET A 1 50.10 27.29 -34.66
C MET A 1 50.73 26.07 -34.03
N GLU A 2 50.09 24.94 -33.80
CA GLU A 2 48.72 24.44 -33.92
C GLU A 2 48.76 23.12 -33.11
N ASP A 3 47.79 22.88 -32.24
CA ASP A 3 47.40 21.55 -31.75
C ASP A 3 46.20 21.12 -32.63
N PRO A 4 46.02 19.86 -33.09
CA PRO A 4 45.30 18.88 -32.24
C PRO A 4 45.48 17.36 -32.54
N ALA A 5 45.28 16.56 -31.48
CA ALA A 5 44.39 15.39 -31.38
C ALA A 5 44.37 14.26 -32.44
N LEU A 6 44.62 13.03 -31.97
CA LEU A 6 44.01 11.76 -32.41
C LEU A 6 43.98 10.82 -31.19
N ASP A 7 42.97 10.02 -30.88
CA ASP A 7 41.61 9.86 -31.35
C ASP A 7 40.89 9.10 -30.23
N SER A 8 39.80 9.66 -29.75
CA SER A 8 38.86 9.02 -28.84
C SER A 8 37.93 8.09 -29.63
N ARG A 9 38.05 6.78 -29.43
CA ARG A 9 36.94 5.85 -29.70
C ARG A 9 36.65 5.00 -28.46
N ALA A 10 35.57 5.36 -27.78
CA ALA A 10 34.87 4.45 -26.87
C ALA A 10 34.34 3.23 -27.64
N PRO A 11 33.97 2.16 -26.92
CA PRO A 11 32.54 1.89 -26.93
C PRO A 11 31.95 1.71 -25.54
N ALA A 12 30.72 2.18 -25.44
CA ALA A 12 29.78 1.91 -24.38
C ALA A 12 29.66 0.42 -24.08
N GLY A 13 29.49 0.08 -22.81
CA GLY A 13 28.95 -1.21 -22.41
C GLY A 13 29.46 -1.69 -21.06
N GLN A 14 28.51 -1.87 -20.13
CA GLN A 14 28.63 -2.71 -18.95
C GLN A 14 29.45 -2.11 -17.80
N GLY A 15 28.75 -1.42 -16.89
CA GLY A 15 29.12 -1.39 -15.48
C GLY A 15 28.99 -2.79 -14.87
N ALA A 16 29.82 -3.72 -15.33
CA ALA A 16 30.16 -4.91 -14.58
C ALA A 16 31.07 -4.43 -13.44
N ALA A 17 30.71 -4.78 -12.21
CA ALA A 17 31.55 -4.46 -11.05
C ALA A 17 32.95 -5.02 -11.30
N MET A 18 33.95 -4.15 -11.55
CA MET A 18 35.34 -4.58 -11.69
C MET A 18 35.75 -5.35 -10.44
N ALA A 19 36.41 -6.50 -10.64
CA ALA A 19 36.94 -7.30 -9.55
C ALA A 19 37.89 -6.44 -8.72
N LEU A 20 37.91 -6.66 -7.40
CA LEU A 20 38.72 -5.88 -6.46
C LEU A 20 40.19 -5.83 -6.88
N ASP A 21 40.70 -6.92 -7.45
CA ASP A 21 42.08 -7.04 -7.94
C ASP A 21 42.40 -6.08 -9.10
N ASP A 22 41.42 -5.77 -9.96
CA ASP A 22 41.60 -4.83 -11.07
C ASP A 22 41.69 -3.40 -10.53
N LYS A 23 40.82 -3.04 -9.59
CA LYS A 23 40.85 -1.72 -8.93
C LYS A 23 42.13 -1.50 -8.12
N LEU A 24 42.60 -2.53 -7.41
CA LEU A 24 43.85 -2.46 -6.65
C LEU A 24 45.05 -2.27 -7.59
N ARG A 25 45.08 -2.94 -8.74
CA ARG A 25 46.12 -2.71 -9.76
C ARG A 25 46.08 -1.30 -10.33
N ASP A 26 44.89 -0.78 -10.65
CA ASP A 26 44.74 0.58 -11.16
C ASP A 26 45.19 1.64 -10.13
N TRP A 27 44.87 1.44 -8.85
CA TRP A 27 45.29 2.37 -7.79
C TRP A 27 46.79 2.33 -7.49
N VAL A 28 47.43 1.16 -7.63
CA VAL A 28 48.89 1.06 -7.56
C VAL A 28 49.55 1.73 -8.78
N ALA A 29 49.01 1.50 -9.97
CA ALA A 29 49.52 2.11 -11.21
C ALA A 29 49.36 3.65 -11.21
N ALA A 30 48.27 4.15 -10.61
CA ALA A 30 48.03 5.58 -10.42
C ALA A 30 48.83 6.21 -9.27
N GLY A 31 49.62 5.41 -8.52
CA GLY A 31 50.41 5.88 -7.38
C GLY A 31 49.57 6.31 -6.17
N LEU A 32 48.29 5.94 -6.11
CA LEU A 32 47.37 6.28 -5.01
C LEU A 32 47.64 5.44 -3.76
N ILE A 33 48.14 4.22 -3.96
CA ILE A 33 48.52 3.28 -2.89
C ILE A 33 49.80 2.52 -3.29
N ASP A 34 50.59 2.10 -2.32
CA ASP A 34 51.73 1.22 -2.56
C ASP A 34 51.32 -0.26 -2.63
N ALA A 35 52.23 -1.12 -3.11
CA ALA A 35 51.98 -2.55 -3.25
C ALA A 35 51.73 -3.26 -1.91
N GLU A 36 52.19 -2.69 -0.80
CA GLU A 36 52.00 -3.26 0.54
C GLU A 36 50.61 -2.91 1.11
N ALA A 37 50.15 -1.68 0.89
CA ALA A 37 48.81 -1.21 1.14
C ALA A 37 47.78 -1.99 0.31
N ALA A 38 48.06 -2.25 -0.97
CA ALA A 38 47.20 -3.07 -1.81
C ALA A 38 47.03 -4.50 -1.24
N ARG A 39 48.13 -5.13 -0.77
CA ARG A 39 48.07 -6.45 -0.11
C ARG A 39 47.27 -6.43 1.19
N ARG A 40 47.43 -5.38 2.01
CA ARG A 40 46.65 -5.22 3.26
C ARG A 40 45.15 -5.05 2.98
N ILE A 41 44.79 -4.29 1.95
CA ILE A 41 43.40 -4.08 1.53
C ILE A 41 42.80 -5.36 0.97
N ALA A 42 43.51 -6.08 0.10
CA ALA A 42 43.08 -7.38 -0.41
C ALA A 42 42.85 -8.40 0.71
N ALA A 43 43.77 -8.48 1.69
CA ALA A 43 43.61 -9.34 2.86
C ALA A 43 42.43 -8.92 3.75
N HIS A 44 42.23 -7.61 3.93
CA HIS A 44 41.10 -7.07 4.71
C HIS A 44 39.75 -7.38 4.05
N GLU A 45 39.63 -7.19 2.74
CA GLU A 45 38.39 -7.46 2.00
C GLU A 45 38.13 -8.97 1.79
N GLY A 46 39.18 -9.78 1.57
CA GLY A 46 39.08 -11.24 1.51
C GLY A 46 38.62 -11.87 2.83
N SER A 47 39.00 -11.29 3.97
CA SER A 47 38.49 -11.69 5.29
C SER A 47 37.01 -11.33 5.51
N ARG A 48 36.45 -10.48 4.64
CA ARG A 48 35.09 -9.95 4.67
C ARG A 48 34.18 -10.52 3.58
N GLU A 49 34.58 -11.61 2.90
CA GLU A 49 33.68 -12.36 2.02
C GLU A 49 32.36 -12.61 2.75
N ARG A 50 31.36 -11.81 2.39
CA ARG A 50 30.08 -11.83 3.07
C ARG A 50 29.54 -13.25 2.89
N PRO A 51 29.17 -13.96 3.96
CA PRO A 51 28.66 -15.33 3.86
C PRO A 51 27.27 -15.39 3.20
N LEU A 52 26.93 -14.43 2.34
CA LEU A 52 25.67 -14.29 1.62
C LEU A 52 25.37 -15.57 0.84
N VAL A 53 26.35 -16.17 0.17
CA VAL A 53 26.14 -17.43 -0.57
C VAL A 53 25.85 -18.59 0.40
N ARG A 54 26.55 -18.67 1.53
CA ARG A 54 26.29 -19.72 2.55
C ARG A 54 24.93 -19.54 3.21
N TRP A 55 24.54 -18.30 3.53
CA TRP A 55 23.21 -17.98 4.08
C TRP A 55 22.10 -18.13 3.03
N ALA A 56 22.37 -17.85 1.76
CA ALA A 56 21.44 -18.08 0.67
C ALA A 56 21.23 -19.58 0.43
N LEU A 57 22.30 -20.38 0.42
CA LEU A 57 22.22 -21.84 0.32
C LEU A 57 21.53 -22.46 1.55
N ALA A 58 21.83 -21.98 2.76
CA ALA A 58 21.16 -22.42 3.97
C ALA A 58 19.67 -22.05 3.98
N GLY A 59 19.34 -20.82 3.57
CA GLY A 59 17.96 -20.36 3.44
C GLY A 59 17.18 -21.13 2.37
N LEU A 60 17.81 -21.38 1.21
CA LEU A 60 17.21 -22.18 0.13
C LEU A 60 17.01 -23.63 0.54
N GLY A 61 17.99 -24.23 1.24
CA GLY A 61 17.87 -25.59 1.80
C GLY A 61 16.74 -25.69 2.83
N LEU A 62 16.65 -24.74 3.76
CA LEU A 62 15.57 -24.69 4.75
C LEU A 62 14.20 -24.50 4.08
N PHE A 63 14.13 -23.64 3.06
CA PHE A 63 12.93 -23.44 2.26
C PHE A 63 12.52 -24.72 1.52
N ALA A 64 13.46 -25.41 0.88
CA ALA A 64 13.21 -26.66 0.18
C ALA A 64 12.71 -27.77 1.14
N VAL A 65 13.30 -27.88 2.33
CA VAL A 65 12.83 -28.81 3.37
C VAL A 65 11.42 -28.46 3.84
N GLY A 66 11.16 -27.18 4.14
CA GLY A 66 9.84 -26.71 4.55
C GLY A 66 8.78 -26.96 3.49
N LEU A 67 9.10 -26.66 2.23
CA LEU A 67 8.23 -26.92 1.09
C LEU A 67 8.01 -28.42 0.88
N GLY A 68 9.07 -29.24 0.97
CA GLY A 68 8.98 -30.69 0.85
C GLY A 68 8.08 -31.32 1.92
N LEU A 69 8.18 -30.85 3.17
CA LEU A 69 7.29 -31.29 4.26
C LEU A 69 5.83 -30.89 3.98
N LEU A 70 5.60 -29.64 3.55
CA LEU A 70 4.25 -29.19 3.15
C LEU A 70 3.68 -30.05 2.02
N LEU A 71 4.49 -30.37 1.01
CA LEU A 71 4.09 -31.21 -0.12
C LEU A 71 3.81 -32.65 0.31
N LEU A 72 4.59 -33.21 1.23
CA LEU A 72 4.36 -34.56 1.76
C LEU A 72 3.03 -34.63 2.52
N VAL A 73 2.72 -33.61 3.33
CA VAL A 73 1.43 -33.46 4.02
C VAL A 73 0.31 -33.30 2.99
N ALA A 74 0.48 -32.43 1.99
CA ALA A 74 -0.51 -32.22 0.94
C ALA A 74 -0.80 -33.49 0.13
N ALA A 75 0.23 -34.26 -0.22
CA ALA A 75 0.11 -35.52 -0.96
C ALA A 75 -0.66 -36.59 -0.18
N ASN A 76 -0.62 -36.54 1.15
CA ASN A 76 -1.33 -37.48 2.02
C ASN A 76 -2.59 -36.88 2.66
N TRP A 77 -2.99 -35.67 2.27
CA TRP A 77 -4.03 -34.89 2.95
C TRP A 77 -5.36 -35.63 3.09
N ALA A 78 -5.76 -36.34 2.04
CA ALA A 78 -7.00 -37.13 2.03
C ALA A 78 -6.96 -38.34 2.98
N ARG A 79 -5.78 -38.87 3.30
CA ARG A 79 -5.59 -40.03 4.18
C ARG A 79 -5.50 -39.66 5.65
N ILE A 80 -5.18 -38.39 5.95
CA ILE A 80 -5.07 -37.91 7.33
C ILE A 80 -6.50 -37.76 7.90
N PRO A 81 -6.85 -38.44 9.01
CA PRO A 81 -8.17 -38.28 9.62
C PRO A 81 -8.40 -36.84 10.08
N ASP A 82 -9.63 -36.36 9.99
CA ASP A 82 -9.96 -34.96 10.30
C ASP A 82 -9.68 -34.59 11.76
N ALA A 83 -9.88 -35.52 12.69
CA ALA A 83 -9.51 -35.34 14.09
C ALA A 83 -8.00 -35.08 14.28
N VAL A 84 -7.14 -35.71 13.46
CA VAL A 84 -5.69 -35.49 13.49
C VAL A 84 -5.34 -34.12 12.90
N LYS A 85 -6.01 -33.70 11.82
CA LYS A 85 -5.83 -32.36 11.24
C LYS A 85 -6.18 -31.27 12.25
N LEU A 86 -7.37 -31.37 12.86
CA LEU A 86 -7.85 -30.40 13.84
C LEU A 86 -7.03 -30.45 15.14
N GLY A 87 -6.72 -31.65 15.64
CA GLY A 87 -5.90 -31.82 16.84
C GLY A 87 -4.48 -31.26 16.64
N GLY A 88 -3.83 -31.57 15.52
CA GLY A 88 -2.52 -31.03 15.17
C GLY A 88 -2.52 -29.50 15.04
N HIS A 89 -3.55 -28.95 14.40
CA HIS A 89 -3.74 -27.50 14.32
C HIS A 89 -3.94 -26.85 15.70
N GLY A 90 -4.74 -27.48 16.58
CA GLY A 90 -4.96 -27.02 17.95
C GLY A 90 -3.68 -27.01 18.78
N VAL A 91 -2.89 -28.10 18.71
CA VAL A 91 -1.57 -28.19 19.38
C VAL A 91 -0.62 -27.12 18.86
N LEU A 92 -0.54 -26.92 17.54
CA LEU A 92 0.32 -25.91 16.94
C LEU A 92 -0.06 -24.50 17.41
N THR A 93 -1.36 -24.18 17.40
CA THR A 93 -1.89 -22.90 17.87
C THR A 93 -1.56 -22.66 19.34
N ALA A 94 -1.79 -23.66 20.20
CA ALA A 94 -1.49 -23.57 21.63
C ALA A 94 0.02 -23.42 21.89
N ALA A 95 0.87 -24.17 21.17
CA ALA A 95 2.31 -24.06 21.28
C ALA A 95 2.81 -22.67 20.89
N THR A 96 2.34 -22.12 19.76
CA THR A 96 2.70 -20.76 19.33
C THR A 96 2.23 -19.70 20.33
N ALA A 97 1.01 -19.83 20.88
CA ALA A 97 0.51 -18.92 21.90
C ALA A 97 1.35 -18.97 23.19
N LEU A 98 1.75 -20.16 23.64
CA LEU A 98 2.64 -20.32 24.80
C LEU A 98 4.02 -19.72 24.56
N LEU A 99 4.60 -19.91 23.36
CA LEU A 99 5.87 -19.30 22.98
C LEU A 99 5.76 -17.78 22.92
N LEU A 100 4.63 -17.25 22.43
CA LEU A 100 4.37 -15.81 22.38
C LEU A 100 4.33 -15.22 23.80
N ILE A 101 3.62 -15.88 24.73
CA ILE A 101 3.56 -15.45 26.13
C ILE A 101 4.96 -15.45 26.76
N ARG A 102 5.78 -16.47 26.49
CA ARG A 102 7.16 -16.53 26.98
C ARG A 102 8.02 -15.40 26.41
N ALA A 103 7.97 -15.18 25.10
CA ALA A 103 8.71 -14.10 24.44
C ALA A 103 8.29 -12.72 24.97
N HIS A 104 6.98 -12.52 25.20
CA HIS A 104 6.45 -11.29 25.77
C HIS A 104 6.97 -11.04 27.20
N ARG A 105 6.92 -12.07 28.07
CA ARG A 105 7.45 -11.98 29.44
C ARG A 105 8.97 -11.78 29.48
N ALA A 106 9.69 -12.30 28.50
CA ALA A 106 11.14 -12.12 28.36
C ALA A 106 11.53 -10.77 27.72
N GLY A 107 10.56 -9.98 27.23
CA GLY A 107 10.83 -8.71 26.54
C GLY A 107 11.45 -8.86 25.15
N GLU A 108 11.42 -10.07 24.57
CA GLU A 108 12.02 -10.40 23.26
C GLU A 108 11.16 -9.86 22.10
N THR A 109 11.19 -8.55 21.86
CA THR A 109 10.30 -7.87 20.90
C THR A 109 10.33 -8.50 19.50
N ALA A 110 11.51 -8.78 18.94
CA ALA A 110 11.61 -9.36 17.59
C ALA A 110 10.93 -10.74 17.50
N ARG A 111 11.13 -11.59 18.50
CA ARG A 111 10.51 -12.91 18.57
C ARG A 111 9.01 -12.83 18.80
N GLN A 112 8.57 -11.91 19.67
CA GLN A 112 7.16 -11.64 19.92
C GLN A 112 6.44 -11.25 18.63
N GLU A 113 7.00 -10.33 17.85
CA GLU A 113 6.44 -9.86 16.58
C GLU A 113 6.35 -11.01 15.56
N ALA A 114 7.41 -11.80 15.42
CA ALA A 114 7.41 -12.97 14.55
C ALA A 114 6.33 -13.98 14.96
N LEU A 115 6.21 -14.27 16.26
CA LEU A 115 5.21 -15.19 16.78
C LEU A 115 3.78 -14.66 16.64
N LEU A 116 3.55 -13.35 16.72
CA LEU A 116 2.23 -12.73 16.45
C LEU A 116 1.81 -12.94 15.00
N VAL A 117 2.72 -12.73 14.05
CA VAL A 117 2.47 -12.95 12.62
C VAL A 117 2.21 -14.44 12.35
N ILE A 118 3.04 -15.32 12.90
CA ILE A 118 2.88 -16.78 12.77
C ILE A 118 1.54 -17.23 13.37
N LEU A 119 1.18 -16.74 14.56
CA LEU A 119 -0.10 -17.05 15.19
C LEU A 119 -1.28 -16.59 14.32
N GLY A 120 -1.22 -15.37 13.77
CA GLY A 120 -2.23 -14.88 12.84
C GLY A 120 -2.38 -15.76 11.60
N ALA A 121 -1.27 -16.20 11.01
CA ALA A 121 -1.28 -17.11 9.87
C ALA A 121 -1.86 -18.49 10.22
N ILE A 122 -1.50 -19.04 11.38
CA ILE A 122 -2.05 -20.31 11.88
C ILE A 122 -3.56 -20.16 12.09
N VAL A 123 -4.04 -19.13 12.79
CA VAL A 123 -5.48 -18.89 13.01
C VAL A 123 -6.23 -18.78 11.68
N MET A 124 -5.68 -18.08 10.69
CA MET A 124 -6.29 -18.01 9.34
C MET A 124 -6.39 -19.39 8.70
N ALA A 125 -5.30 -20.17 8.71
CA ALA A 125 -5.30 -21.54 8.19
C ALA A 125 -6.31 -22.43 8.95
N GLY A 126 -6.47 -22.23 10.25
CA GLY A 126 -7.46 -22.90 11.08
C GLY A 126 -8.89 -22.65 10.61
N ILE A 127 -9.24 -21.39 10.32
CA ILE A 127 -10.58 -21.04 9.82
C ILE A 127 -10.90 -21.79 8.52
N PHE A 128 -9.95 -21.83 7.57
CA PHE A 128 -10.13 -22.56 6.32
C PHE A 128 -10.14 -24.09 6.51
N LEU A 129 -9.32 -24.61 7.42
CA LEU A 129 -9.30 -26.03 7.76
C LEU A 129 -10.64 -26.49 8.36
N TRP A 130 -11.20 -25.71 9.29
CA TRP A 130 -12.51 -25.95 9.87
C TRP A 130 -13.60 -25.92 8.79
N ALA A 131 -13.55 -24.94 7.88
CA ALA A 131 -14.49 -24.87 6.77
C ALA A 131 -14.41 -26.11 5.86
N GLN A 132 -13.20 -26.63 5.61
CA GLN A 132 -13.01 -27.83 4.80
C GLN A 132 -13.53 -29.10 5.49
N VAL A 133 -13.18 -29.33 6.76
CA VAL A 133 -13.55 -30.54 7.52
C VAL A 133 -15.06 -30.64 7.70
N PHE A 134 -15.71 -29.52 8.02
CA PHE A 134 -17.16 -29.47 8.24
C PHE A 134 -17.96 -29.09 6.98
N VAL A 135 -17.29 -28.97 5.84
CA VAL A 135 -17.89 -28.60 4.53
C VAL A 135 -18.73 -27.32 4.65
N LEU A 136 -18.23 -26.35 5.41
CA LEU A 136 -18.88 -25.05 5.58
C LEU A 136 -18.61 -24.19 4.35
N THR A 137 -19.68 -23.62 3.80
CA THR A 137 -19.60 -22.61 2.73
C THR A 137 -19.98 -21.24 3.28
N GLY A 138 -19.38 -20.19 2.72
CA GLY A 138 -19.70 -18.84 3.14
C GLY A 138 -18.88 -17.78 2.40
N PRO A 139 -19.34 -16.53 2.42
CA PRO A 139 -18.62 -15.44 1.80
C PRO A 139 -17.32 -15.15 2.55
N LEU A 140 -16.29 -14.74 1.81
CA LEU A 140 -14.94 -14.51 2.32
C LEU A 140 -14.92 -13.53 3.49
N TRP A 141 -15.76 -12.48 3.47
CA TRP A 141 -15.78 -11.47 4.54
C TRP A 141 -16.10 -12.07 5.91
N ARG A 142 -16.88 -13.16 6.00
CA ARG A 142 -17.18 -13.81 7.28
C ARG A 142 -15.96 -14.50 7.87
N ALA A 143 -15.15 -15.14 7.03
CA ALA A 143 -13.89 -15.75 7.45
C ALA A 143 -12.90 -14.69 7.93
N LEU A 144 -12.77 -13.58 7.18
CA LEU A 144 -11.90 -12.47 7.56
C LEU A 144 -12.40 -11.73 8.82
N ALA A 145 -13.71 -11.58 8.99
CA ALA A 145 -14.31 -10.98 10.18
C ALA A 145 -14.07 -11.85 11.43
N LEU A 146 -14.19 -13.18 11.31
CA LEU A 146 -13.84 -14.10 12.40
C LEU A 146 -12.36 -13.98 12.74
N TRP A 147 -11.48 -13.94 11.74
CA TRP A 147 -10.06 -13.73 11.97
C TRP A 147 -9.78 -12.42 12.71
N LEU A 148 -10.42 -11.32 12.30
CA LEU A 148 -10.30 -10.03 12.97
C LEU A 148 -10.81 -10.10 14.41
N ALA A 149 -11.94 -10.76 14.66
CA ALA A 149 -12.48 -10.91 16.01
C ALA A 149 -11.49 -11.64 16.94
N LEU A 150 -10.79 -12.65 16.44
CA LEU A 150 -9.81 -13.43 17.21
C LEU A 150 -8.46 -12.71 17.36
N MET A 151 -7.98 -12.03 16.32
CA MET A 151 -6.61 -11.50 16.24
C MET A 151 -6.49 -10.02 16.57
N THR A 152 -7.59 -9.26 16.63
CA THR A 152 -7.52 -7.81 16.92
C THR A 152 -6.92 -7.52 18.29
N ALA A 153 -7.39 -8.18 19.35
CA ALA A 153 -6.84 -7.95 20.69
C ALA A 153 -5.35 -8.33 20.79
N PRO A 154 -4.91 -9.54 20.36
CA PRO A 154 -3.49 -9.88 20.35
C PRO A 154 -2.63 -8.90 19.54
N LEU A 155 -3.04 -8.53 18.32
CA LEU A 155 -2.23 -7.69 17.44
C LEU A 155 -2.21 -6.22 17.89
N LEU A 156 -3.33 -5.66 18.31
CA LEU A 156 -3.38 -4.26 18.72
C LEU A 156 -2.80 -4.02 20.12
N LEU A 157 -2.88 -4.98 21.04
CA LEU A 157 -2.35 -4.83 22.40
C LEU A 157 -0.87 -5.21 22.49
N LEU A 158 -0.45 -6.28 21.80
CA LEU A 158 0.92 -6.78 21.88
C LEU A 158 1.80 -6.27 20.73
N GLY A 159 1.22 -5.90 19.58
CA GLY A 159 1.98 -5.37 18.44
C GLY A 159 2.70 -4.07 18.79
N ARG A 160 3.98 -4.01 18.42
CA ARG A 160 4.89 -2.88 18.63
C ARG A 160 5.48 -2.34 17.33
N THR A 161 5.43 -3.10 16.24
CA THR A 161 6.02 -2.68 14.95
C THR A 161 4.98 -2.29 13.92
N ALA A 162 5.40 -1.51 12.92
CA ALA A 162 4.58 -1.20 11.75
C ALA A 162 4.13 -2.46 11.01
N TRP A 163 4.93 -3.54 10.98
CA TRP A 163 4.57 -4.78 10.27
C TRP A 163 3.32 -5.45 10.82
N THR A 164 3.18 -5.55 12.14
CA THR A 164 1.94 -6.09 12.75
C THR A 164 0.73 -5.22 12.45
N ALA A 165 0.90 -3.90 12.51
CA ALA A 165 -0.15 -2.93 12.18
C ALA A 165 -0.57 -3.04 10.71
N LEU A 166 0.39 -3.11 9.78
CA LEU A 166 0.15 -3.26 8.35
C LEU A 166 -0.54 -4.58 8.03
N GLY A 167 -0.10 -5.69 8.63
CA GLY A 167 -0.72 -7.00 8.46
C GLY A 167 -2.17 -7.02 8.95
N TRP A 168 -2.45 -6.44 10.11
CA TRP A 168 -3.81 -6.32 10.63
C TRP A 168 -4.68 -5.40 9.75
N ALA A 169 -4.17 -4.23 9.38
CA ALA A 169 -4.89 -3.27 8.54
C ALA A 169 -5.16 -3.83 7.14
N LEU A 170 -4.27 -4.65 6.59
CA LEU A 170 -4.48 -5.37 5.33
C LEU A 170 -5.68 -6.32 5.45
N VAL A 171 -5.74 -7.15 6.48
CA VAL A 171 -6.87 -8.08 6.66
C VAL A 171 -8.18 -7.32 6.93
N ALA A 172 -8.13 -6.23 7.69
CA ALA A 172 -9.27 -5.35 7.92
C ALA A 172 -9.78 -4.73 6.61
N GLY A 173 -8.88 -4.22 5.78
CA GLY A 173 -9.19 -3.68 4.45
C GLY A 173 -9.76 -4.74 3.51
N LEU A 174 -9.19 -5.94 3.48
CA LEU A 174 -9.70 -7.06 2.67
C LEU A 174 -11.09 -7.50 3.14
N ALA A 175 -11.34 -7.56 4.45
CA ALA A 175 -12.66 -7.86 4.99
C ALA A 175 -13.69 -6.82 4.57
N ALA A 176 -13.32 -5.54 4.65
CA ALA A 176 -14.16 -4.42 4.22
C ALA A 176 -14.46 -4.49 2.72
N ILE A 177 -13.44 -4.68 1.87
CA ILE A 177 -13.61 -4.82 0.42
C ILE A 177 -14.52 -6.02 0.10
N ALA A 178 -14.28 -7.18 0.71
CA ALA A 178 -15.09 -8.37 0.50
C ALA A 178 -16.55 -8.15 0.91
N LEU A 179 -16.81 -7.44 2.02
CA LEU A 179 -18.17 -7.11 2.46
C LEU A 179 -18.82 -6.05 1.55
N ALA A 180 -18.06 -5.09 1.04
CA ALA A 180 -18.56 -4.07 0.13
C ALA A 180 -18.87 -4.65 -1.28
N ALA A 181 -18.13 -5.66 -1.72
CA ALA A 181 -18.30 -6.34 -3.00
C ALA A 181 -19.49 -7.33 -3.01
N GLU A 182 -20.02 -7.70 -1.85
CA GLU A 182 -21.25 -8.48 -1.76
C GLU A 182 -22.39 -7.77 -2.51
N PRO A 183 -23.24 -8.50 -3.24
CA PRO A 183 -24.34 -7.90 -3.99
C PRO A 183 -25.15 -6.94 -3.11
N PRO A 184 -25.52 -5.75 -3.65
CA PRO A 184 -26.34 -4.79 -2.92
C PRO A 184 -27.62 -5.50 -2.48
N GLY A 185 -27.76 -5.70 -1.18
CA GLY A 185 -28.97 -6.29 -0.61
C GLY A 185 -30.03 -5.22 -0.41
N THR A 186 -31.30 -5.61 -0.50
CA THR A 186 -32.45 -4.72 -0.33
C THR A 186 -32.78 -4.40 1.14
N GLY A 187 -32.08 -5.00 2.10
CA GLY A 187 -32.34 -4.83 3.54
C GLY A 187 -31.43 -3.78 4.19
N THR A 188 -32.03 -2.89 5.01
CA THR A 188 -31.32 -1.86 5.78
C THR A 188 -30.13 -2.40 6.57
N ALA A 189 -30.27 -3.57 7.20
CA ALA A 189 -29.18 -4.20 7.95
C ALA A 189 -27.95 -4.51 7.08
N ARG A 190 -28.16 -4.94 5.83
CA ARG A 190 -27.08 -5.25 4.89
C ARG A 190 -26.42 -3.98 4.35
N LEU A 191 -27.19 -2.94 4.09
CA LEU A 191 -26.67 -1.62 3.73
C LEU A 191 -25.82 -1.02 4.87
N LEU A 192 -26.28 -1.14 6.12
CA LEU A 192 -25.48 -0.71 7.27
C LEU A 192 -24.20 -1.54 7.43
N ALA A 193 -24.24 -2.86 7.21
CA ALA A 193 -23.05 -3.69 7.22
C ALA A 193 -22.02 -3.25 6.14
N GLN A 194 -22.48 -2.95 4.92
CA GLN A 194 -21.63 -2.37 3.87
C GLN A 194 -21.12 -0.98 4.25
N GLY A 195 -21.90 -0.20 5.00
CA GLY A 195 -21.46 1.05 5.58
C GLY A 195 -20.33 0.89 6.60
N VAL A 196 -20.33 -0.18 7.40
CA VAL A 196 -19.20 -0.52 8.30
C VAL A 196 -17.93 -0.81 7.50
N ALA A 197 -18.03 -1.46 6.34
CA ALA A 197 -16.89 -1.61 5.45
C ALA A 197 -16.34 -0.24 5.00
N MET A 198 -17.20 0.68 4.57
CA MET A 198 -16.80 2.05 4.19
C MET A 198 -16.24 2.86 5.36
N ALA A 199 -16.63 2.54 6.60
CA ALA A 199 -16.11 3.17 7.81
C ALA A 199 -14.68 2.75 8.16
N THR A 200 -14.20 1.62 7.60
CA THR A 200 -12.91 1.00 7.98
C THR A 200 -11.73 1.99 7.92
N PRO A 201 -11.50 2.77 6.85
CA PRO A 201 -10.40 3.73 6.80
C PRO A 201 -10.43 4.76 7.93
N ALA A 202 -11.61 5.29 8.27
CA ALA A 202 -11.76 6.25 9.36
C ALA A 202 -11.56 5.59 10.73
N LEU A 203 -12.02 4.35 10.92
CA LEU A 203 -11.77 3.58 12.14
C LEU A 203 -10.28 3.28 12.34
N LEU A 204 -9.53 2.98 11.27
CA LEU A 204 -8.07 2.81 11.35
C LEU A 204 -7.40 4.08 11.88
N ILE A 205 -7.84 5.25 11.44
CA ILE A 205 -7.31 6.55 11.90
C ILE A 205 -7.71 6.83 13.36
N ALA A 206 -8.94 6.49 13.76
CA ALA A 206 -9.38 6.63 15.15
C ALA A 206 -8.56 5.72 16.10
N ILE A 207 -8.32 4.46 15.70
CA ILE A 207 -7.48 3.52 16.46
C ILE A 207 -6.03 4.00 16.45
N ALA A 208 -5.53 4.53 15.33
CA ALA A 208 -4.19 5.10 15.26
C ALA A 208 -4.01 6.25 16.26
N ALA A 209 -5.02 7.09 16.46
CA ALA A 209 -4.94 8.17 17.43
C ALA A 209 -4.75 7.67 18.89
N THR A 210 -5.30 6.50 19.24
CA THR A 210 -5.10 5.91 20.58
C THR A 210 -3.79 5.14 20.71
N ARG A 211 -3.02 4.99 19.63
CA ARG A 211 -1.76 4.24 19.59
C ARG A 211 -0.63 5.17 19.15
N GLY A 212 0.36 5.41 20.02
CA GLY A 212 1.59 6.10 19.60
C GLY A 212 2.56 5.19 18.83
N GLY A 213 3.60 5.80 18.25
CA GLY A 213 4.73 5.10 17.66
C GLY A 213 4.41 4.35 16.34
N PRO A 214 5.23 3.36 15.96
CA PRO A 214 5.19 2.74 14.63
C PRO A 214 3.84 2.11 14.27
N VAL A 215 3.10 1.60 15.26
CA VAL A 215 1.77 1.01 15.06
C VAL A 215 0.77 2.09 14.66
N GLY A 216 0.67 3.18 15.43
CA GLY A 216 -0.23 4.29 15.13
C GLY A 216 0.09 4.93 13.79
N ASP A 217 1.38 5.17 13.51
CA ASP A 217 1.81 5.77 12.26
C ASP A 217 1.41 4.93 11.04
N ALA A 218 1.59 3.60 11.12
CA ALA A 218 1.19 2.67 10.06
C ALA A 218 -0.33 2.62 9.86
N LEU A 219 -1.11 2.51 10.95
CA LEU A 219 -2.58 2.48 10.87
C LEU A 219 -3.14 3.79 10.29
N ARG A 220 -2.59 4.94 10.71
CA ARG A 220 -2.97 6.26 10.19
C ARG A 220 -2.65 6.38 8.71
N ALA A 221 -1.45 5.94 8.29
CA ALA A 221 -1.04 5.98 6.89
C ALA A 221 -1.97 5.14 6.01
N VAL A 222 -2.22 3.88 6.40
CA VAL A 222 -3.14 2.99 5.65
C VAL A 222 -4.55 3.57 5.61
N GLY A 223 -5.06 4.06 6.75
CA GLY A 223 -6.38 4.68 6.82
C GLY A 223 -6.50 5.91 5.91
N LEU A 224 -5.53 6.81 5.92
CA LEU A 224 -5.52 8.00 5.05
C LEU A 224 -5.43 7.63 3.58
N VAL A 225 -4.53 6.70 3.21
CA VAL A 225 -4.39 6.22 1.83
C VAL A 225 -5.70 5.60 1.34
N ALA A 226 -6.29 4.70 2.12
CA ALA A 226 -7.55 4.05 1.75
C ALA A 226 -8.71 5.05 1.64
N LEU A 227 -8.79 6.03 2.54
CA LEU A 227 -9.83 7.06 2.53
C LEU A 227 -9.71 7.98 1.31
N LEU A 228 -8.50 8.47 1.00
CA LEU A 228 -8.25 9.33 -0.14
C LEU A 228 -8.39 8.58 -1.47
N ALA A 229 -7.92 7.33 -1.55
CA ALA A 229 -8.12 6.49 -2.71
C ALA A 229 -9.60 6.19 -2.94
N GLY A 230 -10.35 5.85 -1.88
CA GLY A 230 -11.79 5.62 -1.95
C GLY A 230 -12.56 6.86 -2.44
N ALA A 231 -12.23 8.04 -1.92
CA ALA A 231 -12.82 9.29 -2.42
C ALA A 231 -12.41 9.58 -3.87
N GLY A 232 -11.16 9.31 -4.25
CA GLY A 232 -10.70 9.42 -5.64
C GLY A 232 -11.50 8.53 -6.59
N VAL A 233 -11.74 7.27 -6.22
CA VAL A 233 -12.54 6.31 -7.00
C VAL A 233 -14.01 6.73 -7.06
N ALA A 234 -14.58 7.22 -5.95
CA ALA A 234 -15.98 7.64 -5.92
C ALA A 234 -16.31 8.76 -6.92
N HIS A 235 -15.33 9.57 -7.33
CA HIS A 235 -15.55 10.61 -8.34
C HIS A 235 -15.86 10.08 -9.74
N PHE A 236 -15.55 8.82 -10.03
CA PHE A 236 -15.99 8.20 -11.28
C PHE A 236 -17.50 7.97 -11.33
N ALA A 237 -18.22 8.02 -10.20
CA ALA A 237 -19.67 7.92 -10.19
C ALA A 237 -20.34 9.04 -10.99
N TRP A 238 -19.69 10.21 -11.13
CA TRP A 238 -20.17 11.33 -11.94
C TRP A 238 -20.18 11.07 -13.45
N ALA A 239 -19.54 9.97 -13.90
CA ALA A 239 -19.53 9.58 -15.31
C ALA A 239 -20.81 8.82 -15.72
N ASP A 240 -21.60 8.36 -14.75
CA ASP A 240 -22.82 7.59 -14.95
C ASP A 240 -24.03 8.25 -14.29
N ALA A 241 -25.24 7.75 -14.59
CA ALA A 241 -26.45 8.18 -13.92
C ALA A 241 -26.63 7.47 -12.56
N ILE A 242 -26.94 8.25 -11.51
CA ILE A 242 -27.34 7.72 -10.20
C ILE A 242 -28.83 7.95 -9.99
N THR A 243 -29.58 6.86 -9.86
CA THR A 243 -31.02 6.90 -9.57
C THR A 243 -31.31 7.30 -8.12
N ALA A 244 -32.52 7.79 -7.86
CA ALA A 244 -32.97 8.10 -6.50
C ALA A 244 -32.91 6.90 -5.54
N ALA A 245 -33.17 5.68 -6.05
CA ALA A 245 -33.08 4.47 -5.25
C ALA A 245 -31.62 4.16 -4.85
N GLN A 246 -30.68 4.22 -5.80
CA GLN A 246 -29.25 4.01 -5.52
C GLN A 246 -28.70 5.06 -4.55
N ALA A 247 -29.08 6.33 -4.75
CA ALA A 247 -28.69 7.43 -3.87
C ALA A 247 -29.17 7.22 -2.43
N ARG A 248 -30.43 6.79 -2.24
CA ARG A 248 -30.99 6.48 -0.92
C ARG A 248 -30.25 5.31 -0.26
N ASP A 249 -30.00 4.24 -1.00
CA ASP A 249 -29.30 3.07 -0.46
C ASP A 249 -27.86 3.43 -0.05
N MET A 250 -27.20 4.31 -0.83
CA MET A 250 -25.89 4.85 -0.49
C MET A 250 -25.94 5.76 0.74
N ALA A 251 -26.96 6.61 0.89
CA ALA A 251 -27.12 7.45 2.07
C ALA A 251 -27.16 6.61 3.36
N ILE A 252 -27.81 5.44 3.33
CA ILE A 252 -27.82 4.50 4.45
C ILE A 252 -26.41 3.93 4.72
N ARG A 253 -25.65 3.56 3.68
CA ARG A 253 -24.26 3.08 3.79
C ARG A 253 -23.32 4.15 4.36
N LEU A 254 -23.60 5.42 4.13
CA LEU A 254 -22.76 6.51 4.64
C LEU A 254 -22.95 6.78 6.13
N ILE A 255 -24.01 6.29 6.77
CA ILE A 255 -24.24 6.51 8.21
C ILE A 255 -23.08 6.00 9.07
N PRO A 256 -22.64 4.72 8.98
CA PRO A 256 -21.50 4.26 9.77
C PRO A 256 -20.19 4.96 9.41
N ALA A 257 -19.98 5.29 8.13
CA ALA A 257 -18.79 6.02 7.69
C ALA A 257 -18.74 7.44 8.27
N ALA A 258 -19.89 8.12 8.36
CA ALA A 258 -20.00 9.44 8.99
C ALA A 258 -19.72 9.38 10.50
N LEU A 259 -20.27 8.39 11.20
CA LEU A 259 -20.00 8.17 12.62
C LEU A 259 -18.52 7.87 12.89
N ALA A 260 -17.91 7.02 12.08
CA ALA A 260 -16.47 6.72 12.19
C ALA A 260 -15.60 7.93 11.86
N THR A 261 -15.99 8.77 10.89
CA THR A 261 -15.29 10.02 10.58
C THR A 261 -15.38 11.01 11.73
N ALA A 262 -16.55 11.14 12.38
CA ALA A 262 -16.72 11.94 13.58
C ALA A 262 -15.84 11.44 14.74
N LEU A 263 -15.79 10.12 14.94
CA LEU A 263 -14.92 9.49 15.93
C LEU A 263 -13.43 9.74 15.64
N ALA A 264 -13.01 9.61 14.38
CA ALA A 264 -11.62 9.89 13.98
C ALA A 264 -11.25 11.36 14.19
N LEU A 265 -12.14 12.29 13.83
CA LEU A 265 -11.97 13.73 14.08
C LEU A 265 -11.88 14.02 15.58
N TRP A 266 -12.74 13.40 16.39
CA TRP A 266 -12.68 13.52 17.84
C TRP A 266 -11.35 12.99 18.37
N ALA A 267 -10.93 11.78 17.99
CA ALA A 267 -9.72 11.16 18.51
C ALA A 267 -8.46 11.96 18.16
N VAL A 268 -8.32 12.36 16.89
CA VAL A 268 -7.17 13.14 16.40
C VAL A 268 -7.09 14.55 17.01
N ARG A 269 -8.23 15.12 17.41
CA ARG A 269 -8.25 16.41 18.12
C ARG A 269 -7.63 16.34 19.51
N HIS A 270 -7.61 15.17 20.15
CA HIS A 270 -7.11 14.98 21.51
C HIS A 270 -5.68 14.42 21.59
N THR A 271 -5.09 14.01 20.46
CA THR A 271 -3.82 13.25 20.46
C THR A 271 -2.71 13.93 19.66
N ASP A 272 -2.95 15.15 19.15
CA ASP A 272 -2.05 15.94 18.29
C ASP A 272 -1.43 15.16 17.11
N SER A 273 -2.07 14.06 16.71
CA SER A 273 -1.55 13.13 15.73
C SER A 273 -1.61 13.65 14.29
N LEU A 274 -2.35 14.74 14.05
CA LEU A 274 -2.39 15.50 12.79
C LEU A 274 -2.49 17.01 13.07
N PRO A 275 -1.80 17.83 12.25
CA PRO A 275 -1.95 19.29 12.30
C PRO A 275 -3.41 19.73 12.15
N PRO A 276 -3.89 20.73 12.93
CA PRO A 276 -5.28 21.19 12.89
C PRO A 276 -5.80 21.52 11.49
N ALA A 277 -4.97 22.15 10.66
CA ALA A 277 -5.32 22.53 9.29
C ALA A 277 -5.58 21.33 8.36
N LEU A 278 -5.03 20.14 8.65
CA LEU A 278 -5.18 18.94 7.84
C LEU A 278 -6.37 18.06 8.25
N ARG A 279 -6.90 18.23 9.47
CA ARG A 279 -7.93 17.32 10.03
C ARG A 279 -9.21 17.30 9.18
N LEU A 280 -9.76 18.47 8.83
CA LEU A 280 -10.98 18.55 8.04
C LEU A 280 -10.76 18.13 6.57
N PRO A 281 -9.74 18.65 5.84
CA PRO A 281 -9.50 18.23 4.46
C PRO A 281 -9.22 16.74 4.30
N LEU A 282 -8.53 16.11 5.26
CA LEU A 282 -8.16 14.69 5.16
C LEU A 282 -9.24 13.73 5.65
N LEU A 283 -10.10 14.12 6.61
CA LEU A 283 -11.09 13.21 7.20
C LEU A 283 -12.51 13.52 6.72
N PHE A 284 -12.92 14.78 6.77
CA PHE A 284 -14.28 15.17 6.41
C PHE A 284 -14.43 15.38 4.89
N GLY A 285 -13.43 15.97 4.25
CA GLY A 285 -13.42 16.20 2.79
C GLY A 285 -13.74 14.95 1.97
N PRO A 286 -13.06 13.80 2.18
CA PRO A 286 -13.33 12.56 1.47
C PRO A 286 -14.76 12.06 1.66
N LEU A 287 -15.29 12.12 2.88
CA LEU A 287 -16.67 11.71 3.18
C LEU A 287 -17.67 12.56 2.40
N VAL A 288 -17.49 13.88 2.39
CA VAL A 288 -18.34 14.81 1.64
C VAL A 288 -18.24 14.53 0.14
N ALA A 289 -17.05 14.32 -0.39
CA ALA A 289 -16.85 14.03 -1.80
C ALA A 289 -17.56 12.73 -2.23
N VAL A 290 -17.42 11.66 -1.44
CA VAL A 290 -18.14 10.40 -1.68
C VAL A 290 -19.66 10.63 -1.60
N ALA A 291 -20.14 11.32 -0.57
CA ALA A 291 -21.56 11.58 -0.39
C ALA A 291 -22.17 12.37 -1.57
N LEU A 292 -21.50 13.44 -2.02
CA LEU A 292 -21.95 14.22 -3.17
C LEU A 292 -21.94 13.39 -4.45
N ALA A 293 -20.92 12.56 -4.66
CA ALA A 293 -20.78 11.75 -5.86
C ALA A 293 -21.77 10.57 -5.94
N THR A 294 -22.24 10.05 -4.80
CA THR A 294 -22.95 8.75 -4.79
C THR A 294 -24.30 8.76 -4.07
N ALA A 295 -24.56 9.74 -3.20
CA ALA A 295 -25.82 9.85 -2.47
C ALA A 295 -26.73 10.99 -3.00
N LEU A 296 -26.31 11.68 -4.07
CA LEU A 296 -27.15 12.64 -4.79
C LEU A 296 -27.55 12.07 -6.16
N PRO A 297 -28.86 12.00 -6.46
CA PRO A 297 -29.33 11.59 -7.77
C PRO A 297 -28.87 12.59 -8.83
N HIS A 298 -28.30 12.09 -9.92
CA HIS A 298 -27.88 12.91 -11.05
C HIS A 298 -27.95 12.14 -12.37
N PRO A 299 -28.27 12.81 -13.49
CA PRO A 299 -28.26 12.18 -14.79
C PRO A 299 -26.84 12.01 -15.33
N ASP A 300 -26.66 11.08 -16.27
CA ASP A 300 -25.48 11.06 -17.13
C ASP A 300 -25.56 12.25 -18.12
N ALA A 301 -25.01 13.37 -17.67
CA ALA A 301 -25.00 14.61 -18.41
C ALA A 301 -23.66 15.32 -18.22
N TRP A 302 -23.28 16.12 -19.22
CA TRP A 302 -22.01 16.87 -19.19
C TRP A 302 -21.88 17.73 -17.92
N GLY A 303 -22.99 18.31 -17.45
CA GLY A 303 -23.03 19.13 -16.23
C GLY A 303 -22.67 18.36 -14.96
N SER A 304 -23.15 17.12 -14.83
CA SER A 304 -22.81 16.21 -13.72
C SER A 304 -21.31 15.89 -13.73
N ARG A 305 -20.75 15.61 -14.91
CA ARG A 305 -19.32 15.34 -15.09
C ARG A 305 -18.48 16.56 -14.72
N LEU A 306 -18.84 17.76 -15.17
CA LEU A 306 -18.16 19.01 -14.81
C LEU A 306 -18.21 19.25 -13.29
N LEU A 307 -19.38 19.05 -12.67
CA LEU A 307 -19.51 19.15 -11.22
C LEU A 307 -18.57 18.19 -10.50
N GLY A 308 -18.47 16.94 -10.96
CA GLY A 308 -17.52 15.97 -10.44
C GLY A 308 -16.06 16.42 -10.54
N VAL A 309 -15.67 17.06 -11.65
CA VAL A 309 -14.32 17.65 -11.80
C VAL A 309 -14.09 18.77 -10.79
N LEU A 310 -15.05 19.68 -10.64
CA LEU A 310 -14.93 20.81 -9.70
C LEU A 310 -14.85 20.33 -8.25
N LEU A 311 -15.65 19.33 -7.86
CA LEU A 311 -15.60 18.75 -6.52
C LEU A 311 -14.29 18.00 -6.25
N TYR A 312 -13.76 17.29 -7.24
CA TYR A 312 -12.45 16.65 -7.14
C TYR A 312 -11.35 17.70 -6.96
N ALA A 313 -11.39 18.77 -7.75
CA ALA A 313 -10.45 19.87 -7.66
C ALA A 313 -10.56 20.60 -6.32
N ALA A 314 -11.77 20.78 -5.78
CA ALA A 314 -12.00 21.37 -4.48
C ALA A 314 -11.44 20.50 -3.34
N LEU A 315 -11.68 19.17 -3.37
CA LEU A 315 -11.13 18.24 -2.39
C LEU A 315 -9.60 18.30 -2.37
N TRP A 316 -8.96 17.99 -3.51
CA TRP A 316 -7.50 17.92 -3.58
C TRP A 316 -6.83 19.29 -3.46
N GLY A 317 -7.48 20.35 -3.93
CA GLY A 317 -7.03 21.74 -3.72
C GLY A 317 -7.06 22.13 -2.24
N SER A 318 -8.08 21.73 -1.49
CA SER A 318 -8.14 21.96 -0.04
C SER A 318 -7.04 21.20 0.71
N ILE A 319 -6.72 19.97 0.29
CA ILE A 319 -5.63 19.16 0.83
C ILE A 319 -4.28 19.80 0.51
N ALA A 320 -4.06 20.23 -0.75
CA ALA A 320 -2.84 20.91 -1.16
C ALA A 320 -2.63 22.21 -0.38
N ALA A 321 -3.66 23.04 -0.24
CA ALA A 321 -3.59 24.29 0.52
C ALA A 321 -3.27 24.05 2.00
N ALA A 322 -3.88 23.03 2.62
CA ALA A 322 -3.60 22.66 4.01
C ALA A 322 -2.19 22.07 4.19
N ALA A 323 -1.72 21.26 3.24
CA ALA A 323 -0.37 20.70 3.24
C ALA A 323 0.70 21.78 3.08
N ALA A 324 0.47 22.78 2.21
CA ALA A 324 1.36 23.91 2.02
C ALA A 324 1.50 24.77 3.29
N ARG A 325 0.39 25.06 3.98
CA ARG A 325 0.38 25.82 5.24
C ARG A 325 1.08 25.11 6.40
N THR A 326 1.17 23.78 6.34
CA THR A 326 1.73 22.94 7.42
C THR A 326 3.13 22.42 7.12
N GLY A 327 3.67 22.69 5.92
CA GLY A 327 5.00 22.22 5.50
C GLY A 327 5.05 20.74 5.08
N TRP A 328 3.91 20.09 4.82
CA TRP A 328 3.83 18.68 4.46
C TRP A 328 4.09 18.46 2.96
N GLY A 329 5.35 18.63 2.54
CA GLY A 329 5.75 18.63 1.14
C GLY A 329 5.35 17.37 0.35
N ALA A 330 5.46 16.18 0.95
CA ALA A 330 5.05 14.93 0.30
C ALA A 330 3.55 14.89 0.02
N LEU A 331 2.71 15.31 0.98
CA LEU A 331 1.26 15.36 0.82
C LEU A 331 0.84 16.43 -0.20
N PHE A 332 1.53 17.58 -0.21
CA PHE A 332 1.34 18.60 -1.24
C PHE A 332 1.64 18.02 -2.64
N GLY A 333 2.78 17.35 -2.81
CA GLY A 333 3.14 16.71 -4.07
C GLY A 333 2.13 15.66 -4.53
N ILE A 334 1.65 14.81 -3.61
CA ILE A 334 0.57 13.85 -3.89
C ILE A 334 -0.70 14.55 -4.33
N ALA A 335 -1.09 15.64 -3.68
CA ALA A 335 -2.31 16.38 -4.03
C ALA A 335 -2.22 17.03 -5.42
N ILE A 336 -1.07 17.63 -5.75
CA ILE A 336 -0.82 18.17 -7.10
C ILE A 336 -0.81 17.05 -8.15
N ALA A 337 -0.17 15.91 -7.86
CA ALA A 337 -0.16 14.76 -8.75
C ALA A 337 -1.58 14.21 -8.98
N ALA A 338 -2.42 14.14 -7.94
CA ALA A 338 -3.81 13.71 -8.06
C ALA A 338 -4.65 14.67 -8.92
N LEU A 339 -4.44 15.98 -8.81
CA LEU A 339 -5.06 16.99 -9.68
C LEU A 339 -4.61 16.83 -11.13
N ALA A 340 -3.30 16.71 -11.37
CA ALA A 340 -2.74 16.53 -12.70
C ALA A 340 -3.23 15.23 -13.36
N LEU A 341 -3.28 14.13 -12.61
CA LEU A 341 -3.82 12.86 -13.07
C LEU A 341 -5.31 12.98 -13.45
N ARG A 342 -6.11 13.72 -12.66
CA ARG A 342 -7.52 13.92 -13.01
C ARG A 342 -7.69 14.78 -14.27
N LEU A 343 -6.89 15.82 -14.45
CA LEU A 343 -6.87 16.59 -15.71
C LEU A 343 -6.53 15.72 -16.91
N PHE A 344 -5.56 14.80 -16.75
CA PHE A 344 -5.23 13.82 -17.77
C PHE A 344 -6.41 12.87 -18.05
N ILE A 345 -7.08 12.34 -17.02
CA ILE A 345 -8.25 11.48 -17.18
C ILE A 345 -9.39 12.21 -17.91
N ILE A 346 -9.69 13.46 -17.54
CA ILE A 346 -10.70 14.29 -18.22
C ILE A 346 -10.36 14.47 -19.70
N TYR A 347 -9.08 14.69 -20.01
CA TYR A 347 -8.63 14.72 -21.39
C TYR A 347 -8.96 13.41 -22.12
N LEU A 348 -8.70 12.24 -21.52
CA LEU A 348 -9.10 10.95 -22.11
C LEU A 348 -10.63 10.83 -22.27
N GLU A 349 -11.41 11.24 -21.27
CA GLU A 349 -12.88 11.21 -21.28
C GLU A 349 -13.47 12.10 -22.40
N LEU A 350 -12.82 13.23 -22.73
CA LEU A 350 -13.30 14.20 -23.73
C LEU A 350 -13.10 13.75 -25.18
N PHE A 351 -12.04 12.97 -25.46
CA PHE A 351 -11.68 12.59 -26.83
C PHE A 351 -12.43 11.38 -27.38
N GLY A 352 -13.30 10.74 -26.57
CA GLY A 352 -14.36 9.80 -26.98
C GLY A 352 -13.88 8.45 -27.53
N SER A 353 -12.84 8.41 -28.37
CA SER A 353 -12.25 7.19 -28.91
C SER A 353 -10.80 7.02 -28.45
N MET A 354 -10.42 5.78 -28.10
CA MET A 354 -9.03 5.47 -27.72
C MET A 354 -8.05 5.77 -28.87
N ALA A 355 -8.50 5.73 -30.12
CA ALA A 355 -7.70 6.01 -31.31
C ALA A 355 -7.37 7.50 -31.47
N THR A 356 -8.35 8.39 -31.31
CA THR A 356 -8.13 9.86 -31.33
C THR A 356 -7.27 10.31 -30.16
N THR A 357 -7.46 9.67 -29.00
CA THR A 357 -6.68 9.93 -27.79
C THR A 357 -5.22 9.45 -27.91
N GLY A 358 -5.01 8.25 -28.47
CA GLY A 358 -3.67 7.72 -28.78
C GLY A 358 -2.94 8.58 -29.81
N ALA A 359 -3.62 8.98 -30.89
CA ALA A 359 -3.07 9.88 -31.89
C ALA A 359 -2.71 11.25 -31.30
N GLY A 360 -3.55 11.80 -30.42
CA GLY A 360 -3.32 13.07 -29.72
C GLY A 360 -2.09 13.04 -28.81
N LEU A 361 -1.92 11.97 -28.02
CA LEU A 361 -0.76 11.80 -27.14
C LEU A 361 0.55 11.61 -27.91
N VAL A 362 0.52 10.80 -28.97
CA VAL A 362 1.69 10.61 -29.85
C VAL A 362 2.07 11.94 -30.52
N SER A 363 1.08 12.67 -31.05
CA SER A 363 1.31 13.97 -31.71
C SER A 363 1.84 15.03 -30.73
N GLY A 364 1.28 15.09 -29.52
CA GLY A 364 1.72 16.01 -28.47
C GLY A 364 3.13 15.69 -27.96
N GLY A 365 3.46 14.41 -27.77
CA GLY A 365 4.80 13.96 -27.42
C GLY A 365 5.83 14.31 -28.49
N LEU A 366 5.51 14.06 -29.76
CA LEU A 366 6.37 14.43 -30.89
C LEU A 366 6.55 15.95 -31.01
N LEU A 367 5.50 16.73 -30.77
CA LEU A 367 5.57 18.20 -30.78
C LEU A 367 6.49 18.73 -29.67
N LEU A 368 6.39 18.20 -28.45
CA LEU A 368 7.27 18.58 -27.34
C LEU A 368 8.73 18.22 -27.62
N ILE A 369 8.98 17.05 -28.21
CA ILE A 369 10.33 16.65 -28.65
C ILE A 369 10.85 17.60 -29.73
N ALA A 370 10.04 17.94 -30.72
CA ALA A 370 10.41 18.87 -31.79
C ALA A 370 10.70 20.28 -31.28
N LEU A 371 9.89 20.78 -30.34
CA LEU A 371 10.10 22.08 -29.68
C LEU A 371 11.38 22.07 -28.84
N ALA A 372 11.62 21.02 -28.07
CA ALA A 372 12.84 20.87 -27.27
C ALA A 372 14.09 20.81 -28.16
N TRP A 373 14.02 20.08 -29.27
CA TRP A 373 15.12 19.98 -30.24
C TRP A 373 15.36 21.31 -30.97
N GLY A 374 14.29 21.99 -31.41
CA GLY A 374 14.36 23.31 -32.03
C GLY A 374 14.97 24.36 -31.09
N TRP A 375 14.57 24.35 -29.81
CA TRP A 375 15.13 25.22 -28.79
C TRP A 375 16.63 24.97 -28.57
N GLN A 376 17.04 23.69 -28.49
CA GLN A 376 18.45 23.34 -28.39
C GLN A 376 19.27 23.77 -29.62
N ARG A 377 18.68 23.70 -30.82
CA ARG A 377 19.34 24.14 -32.05
C ARG A 377 19.56 25.65 -32.06
N ILE A 378 18.53 26.44 -31.70
CA ILE A 378 18.62 27.90 -31.60
C ILE A 378 19.68 28.31 -30.56
N MET A 379 19.69 27.65 -29.39
CA MET A 379 20.66 27.92 -28.33
C MET A 379 22.10 27.53 -28.68
N ARG A 380 22.30 26.58 -29.61
CA ARG A 380 23.64 26.23 -30.13
C ARG A 380 24.13 27.26 -31.13
N THR A 381 23.28 27.75 -32.03
CA THR A 381 23.62 28.84 -32.97
C THR A 381 23.76 30.21 -32.31
N ALA A 382 23.15 30.44 -31.15
CA ALA A 382 23.32 31.68 -30.39
C ALA A 382 24.61 31.70 -29.53
N ARG A 383 25.36 30.59 -29.48
CA ARG A 383 26.63 30.45 -28.74
C ARG A 383 27.84 30.28 -29.66
N SER A 384 27.65 30.30 -30.97
CA SER A 384 28.67 30.45 -32.02
C SER A 384 28.60 31.85 -32.57
#